data_AF-A0A8J7E363-F1
#
_entry.id   AF-A0A8J7E363-F1
#
_cell.length_a   1.000
_cell.length_b   1.000
_cell.length_c   1.000
_cell.angle_alpha   90.00
_cell.angle_beta   90.00
_cell.angle_gamma   90.00
#
_symmetry.space_group_name_H-M   'P 1'
#
loop_
_entity.id
_entity.type
_entity.pdbx_description
1 polymer ?
#
loop_
_entity_poly.entity_id
_entity_poly.type
_entity_poly.pdbx_seq_one_letter_code
_entity_poly.pdbx_strand_id
1 'polypeptide(L)'
;MVVVGCGMLLIAINLWLGAVLGLFGLFLLVQTLTLTLRFTETALDIYRGEQQIRTFPYANWQHWEIFWAPVPVLFYFREVNSIHFLPILFGPAELRACLEAHCAAAQDPS
;
A
#
# COMPACT_ATOMS: atom_id res chain seq x y z
N MET A 1 -6.15 -5.05 10.11
CA MET A 1 -7.08 -5.43 11.20
C MET A 1 -8.35 -6.10 10.68
N VAL A 2 -9.05 -5.50 9.70
CA VAL A 2 -10.32 -6.04 9.15
C VAL A 2 -10.20 -7.46 8.56
N VAL A 3 -9.19 -7.72 7.72
CA VAL A 3 -9.01 -9.05 7.08
C VAL A 3 -8.76 -10.17 8.09
N VAL A 4 -7.95 -9.90 9.12
CA VAL A 4 -7.70 -10.86 10.21
C VAL A 4 -8.98 -11.11 11.01
N GLY A 5 -9.78 -10.07 11.28
CA GLY A 5 -11.08 -10.20 11.94
C GLY A 5 -12.09 -11.01 11.13
N CYS A 6 -12.20 -10.76 9.82
CA CYS A 6 -13.05 -11.55 8.91
C CYS A 6 -12.60 -13.02 8.84
N GLY A 7 -11.28 -13.28 8.81
CA GLY A 7 -10.74 -14.64 8.88
C GLY A 7 -11.15 -15.37 10.16
N MET A 8 -11.09 -14.67 11.30
CA MET A 8 -11.51 -15.21 12.61
C MET A 8 -13.00 -15.57 12.64
N LEU A 9 -13.86 -14.75 12.03
CA LEU A 9 -15.29 -15.02 11.89
C LEU A 9 -15.56 -16.23 10.98
N LEU A 10 -14.80 -16.37 9.89
CA LEU A 10 -14.94 -17.44 8.91
C LEU A 10 -14.41 -18.79 9.44
N ILE A 11 -13.46 -18.82 10.38
CA ILE A 11 -13.01 -20.05 11.04
C ILE A 11 -14.18 -20.79 11.71
N ALA A 12 -15.16 -20.05 12.25
CA ALA A 12 -16.35 -20.64 12.87
C ALA A 12 -17.30 -21.31 11.86
N ILE A 13 -17.22 -20.94 10.57
CA ILE A 13 -18.05 -21.50 9.48
C ILE A 13 -17.28 -22.58 8.70
N ASN A 14 -16.02 -22.30 8.40
CA ASN A 14 -15.14 -23.20 7.67
C ASN A 14 -13.68 -22.95 8.11
N LEU A 15 -13.16 -23.88 8.93
CA LEU A 15 -11.82 -23.80 9.50
C LEU A 15 -10.74 -23.57 8.43
N TRP A 16 -10.81 -24.27 7.30
CA TRP A 16 -9.81 -24.15 6.23
C TRP A 16 -9.86 -22.80 5.54
N LEU A 17 -11.06 -22.32 5.21
CA LEU A 17 -11.24 -21.05 4.52
C LEU A 17 -10.81 -19.88 5.41
N GLY A 18 -11.21 -19.91 6.68
CA GLY A 18 -10.82 -18.92 7.67
C GLY A 18 -9.32 -18.97 8.01
N ALA A 19 -8.71 -20.15 8.08
CA ALA A 19 -7.27 -20.30 8.31
C ALA A 19 -6.45 -19.73 7.15
N VAL A 20 -6.83 -20.00 5.89
CA VAL A 20 -6.15 -19.45 4.70
C VAL A 20 -6.28 -17.92 4.67
N LEU A 21 -7.48 -17.38 4.88
CA LEU A 21 -7.70 -15.93 4.93
C LEU A 21 -6.98 -15.25 6.08
N GLY A 22 -6.99 -15.86 7.26
CA GLY A 22 -6.30 -15.36 8.45
C GLY A 22 -4.78 -15.34 8.27
N LEU A 23 -4.20 -16.43 7.74
CA LEU A 23 -2.78 -16.52 7.46
C LEU A 23 -2.35 -15.53 6.37
N PHE A 24 -3.15 -15.38 5.31
CA PHE A 24 -2.90 -14.40 4.26
C PHE A 24 -2.96 -12.96 4.80
N GLY A 25 -3.98 -12.63 5.61
CA GLY A 25 -4.09 -11.33 6.26
C GLY A 25 -2.92 -11.04 7.21
N LEU A 26 -2.46 -12.05 7.95
CA LEU A 26 -1.27 -11.94 8.81
C LEU A 26 0.01 -11.74 7.99
N PHE A 27 0.17 -12.48 6.89
CA PHE A 27 1.30 -12.33 5.98
C PHE A 27 1.38 -10.91 5.41
N LEU A 28 0.25 -10.38 4.92
CA LEU A 28 0.19 -9.00 4.42
C LEU A 28 0.49 -7.98 5.52
N LEU A 29 0.04 -8.23 6.75
CA LEU A 29 0.32 -7.35 7.88
C LEU A 29 1.81 -7.33 8.22
N VAL A 30 2.44 -8.49 8.34
CA VAL A 30 3.89 -8.59 8.58
C VAL A 30 4.67 -7.92 7.45
N GLN A 31 4.31 -8.20 6.19
CA GLN A 31 4.97 -7.61 5.03
C GLN A 31 4.89 -6.07 5.05
N THR A 32 3.73 -5.52 5.40
CA THR A 32 3.54 -4.07 5.42
C THR A 32 4.20 -3.42 6.64
N LEU A 33 4.20 -4.06 7.82
CA LEU A 33 4.90 -3.55 9.00
C LEU A 33 6.43 -3.56 8.85
N THR A 34 6.96 -4.44 7.98
CA THR A 34 8.40 -4.52 7.71
C THR A 34 8.84 -3.49 6.67
N LEU A 35 7.91 -2.90 5.91
CA LEU A 35 8.20 -1.94 4.84
C LEU A 35 7.65 -0.56 5.20
N THR A 36 8.55 0.39 5.42
CA THR A 36 8.19 1.78 5.71
C THR A 36 8.27 2.61 4.44
N LEU A 37 7.15 3.21 4.06
CA LEU A 37 7.09 4.18 2.98
C LEU A 37 7.40 5.57 3.54
N ARG A 38 8.39 6.26 2.97
CA ARG A 38 8.73 7.64 3.33
C ARG A 38 8.57 8.53 2.11
N PHE A 39 7.64 9.48 2.20
CA PHE A 39 7.47 10.52 1.19
C PHE A 39 8.50 11.62 1.48
N THR A 40 9.37 11.88 0.51
CA THR A 40 10.31 13.01 0.53
C THR A 40 9.82 14.09 -0.42
N GLU A 41 10.56 15.19 -0.54
CA GLU A 41 10.23 16.28 -1.47
C GLU A 41 10.26 15.84 -2.95
N THR A 42 11.09 14.86 -3.32
CA THR A 42 11.34 14.49 -4.73
C THR A 42 11.10 13.03 -5.06
N ALA A 43 10.95 12.15 -4.05
CA ALA A 43 10.77 10.72 -4.26
C ALA A 43 10.01 10.02 -3.13
N LEU A 44 9.39 8.89 -3.46
CA LEU A 44 8.90 7.91 -2.50
C LEU A 44 10.00 6.89 -2.22
N ASP A 45 10.51 6.86 -0.99
CA ASP A 45 11.51 5.90 -0.55
C ASP A 45 10.85 4.74 0.21
N ILE A 46 11.35 3.53 -0.05
CA ILE A 46 10.97 2.32 0.66
C ILE A 46 12.13 1.88 1.55
N TYR A 47 11.85 1.82 2.84
CA TYR A 47 12.76 1.34 3.87
C TYR A 47 12.30 -0.01 4.41
N ARG A 48 13.26 -0.80 4.89
CA ARG A 48 13.05 -1.96 5.76
C ARG A 48 13.88 -1.76 7.01
N GLY A 49 13.20 -1.39 8.09
CA GLY A 49 13.88 -0.83 9.27
C GLY A 49 14.61 0.46 8.87
N GLU A 50 15.93 0.49 9.09
CA GLU A 50 16.79 1.63 8.74
C GLU A 50 17.40 1.53 7.34
N GLN A 51 17.25 0.40 6.65
CA GLN A 51 17.86 0.21 5.33
C GLN A 51 16.91 0.65 4.22
N GLN A 52 17.35 1.60 3.40
CA GLN A 52 16.68 1.98 2.16
C GLN A 52 16.85 0.87 1.12
N ILE A 53 15.73 0.32 0.62
CA ILE A 53 15.74 -0.76 -0.37
C ILE A 53 15.50 -0.21 -1.78
N ARG A 54 14.60 0.76 -1.92
CA ARG A 54 14.18 1.33 -3.20
C ARG A 54 13.82 2.80 -3.05
N THR A 55 14.00 3.54 -4.14
CA THR A 55 13.61 4.94 -4.30
C THR A 55 12.85 5.08 -5.60
N PHE A 56 11.73 5.78 -5.55
CA PHE A 56 10.83 6.01 -6.68
C PHE A 56 10.69 7.52 -6.90
N PRO A 57 11.49 8.12 -7.78
CA PRO A 57 11.45 9.56 -8.04
C PRO A 57 10.13 9.98 -8.68
N TYR A 58 9.48 11.02 -8.14
CA TYR A 58 8.17 11.47 -8.63
C TYR A 58 8.22 11.96 -10.09
N ALA A 59 9.38 12.44 -10.55
CA ALA A 59 9.59 12.86 -11.94
C ALA A 59 9.36 11.72 -12.95
N ASN A 60 9.49 10.45 -12.52
CA ASN A 60 9.28 9.28 -13.37
C ASN A 60 7.84 8.75 -13.31
N TRP A 61 7.00 9.32 -12.45
CA TRP A 61 5.65 8.85 -12.23
C TRP A 61 4.73 9.37 -13.32
N GLN A 62 4.04 8.45 -13.99
CA GLN A 62 3.07 8.78 -15.02
C GLN A 62 1.65 8.78 -14.46
N HIS A 63 1.39 7.90 -13.50
CA HIS A 63 0.05 7.70 -12.95
C HIS A 63 0.14 7.12 -11.55
N TRP A 64 -0.81 7.47 -10.71
CA TRP A 64 -0.98 6.84 -9.41
C TRP A 64 -2.47 6.73 -9.05
N GLU A 65 -2.83 5.67 -8.34
CA GLU A 65 -4.19 5.44 -7.85
C GLU A 65 -4.17 4.82 -6.46
N ILE A 66 -5.21 5.15 -5.69
CA ILE A 66 -5.47 4.54 -4.40
C ILE A 66 -6.70 3.66 -4.54
N PHE A 67 -6.51 2.35 -4.42
CA PHE A 67 -7.56 1.36 -4.51
C PHE A 67 -8.09 0.98 -3.12
N TRP A 68 -9.41 0.80 -3.04
CA TRP A 68 -10.11 0.19 -1.89
C TRP A 68 -9.94 0.94 -0.56
N ALA A 69 -10.58 2.12 -0.46
CA ALA A 69 -10.60 2.94 0.76
C ALA A 69 -11.11 2.28 2.08
N PRO A 70 -12.07 1.33 2.10
CA PRO A 70 -12.59 0.77 3.36
C PRO A 70 -11.79 -0.43 3.92
N VAL A 71 -10.79 -0.93 3.21
CA VAL A 71 -9.97 -2.12 3.60
C VAL A 71 -8.48 -1.71 3.53
N PRO A 72 -7.46 -2.55 3.85
CA PRO A 72 -6.08 -2.08 3.79
C PRO A 72 -5.78 -1.64 2.36
N VAL A 73 -5.42 -0.36 2.27
CA VAL A 73 -5.48 0.44 1.05
C VAL A 73 -4.40 -0.05 0.10
N LEU A 74 -4.77 -0.37 -1.14
CA LEU A 74 -3.77 -0.78 -2.14
C LEU A 74 -3.34 0.46 -2.91
N PHE A 75 -2.09 0.88 -2.77
CA PHE A 75 -1.54 1.99 -3.52
C PHE A 75 -0.88 1.49 -4.79
N TYR A 76 -1.26 2.10 -5.90
CA TYR A 76 -0.75 1.81 -7.22
C TYR A 76 -0.02 3.02 -7.76
N PHE A 77 1.14 2.79 -8.35
CA PHE A 77 1.79 3.82 -9.16
C PHE A 77 2.52 3.18 -10.35
N ARG A 78 2.53 3.93 -11.46
CA ARG A 78 3.20 3.56 -12.70
C ARG A 78 4.36 4.51 -12.95
N GLU A 79 5.54 3.93 -13.11
CA GLU A 79 6.71 4.62 -13.65
C GLU A 79 6.90 4.28 -15.12
N VAL A 80 7.72 5.06 -15.82
CA VAL A 80 8.03 4.89 -17.27
C VAL A 80 8.34 3.45 -17.66
N ASN A 81 9.04 2.69 -16.80
CA ASN A 81 9.50 1.33 -17.09
C ASN A 81 8.91 0.24 -16.17
N SER A 82 8.03 0.59 -15.24
CA SER A 82 7.58 -0.38 -14.22
C SER A 82 6.26 -0.01 -13.57
N ILE A 83 5.50 -1.04 -13.20
CA ILE A 83 4.22 -0.92 -12.50
C ILE A 83 4.39 -1.47 -11.08
N HIS A 84 3.97 -0.71 -10.07
CA HIS A 84 4.13 -1.07 -8.68
C HIS A 84 2.81 -1.05 -7.91
N PHE A 85 2.59 -2.09 -7.10
CA PHE A 85 1.48 -2.21 -6.17
C PHE A 85 2.05 -2.34 -4.76
N LEU A 86 1.66 -1.44 -3.87
CA LEU A 86 2.09 -1.41 -2.49
C LEU A 86 0.87 -1.52 -1.57
N PRO A 87 0.81 -2.53 -0.69
CA PRO A 87 -0.18 -2.52 0.38
C PRO A 87 0.17 -1.40 1.36
N ILE A 88 -0.80 -0.55 1.66
CA ILE A 88 -0.68 0.56 2.61
C ILE A 88 -1.65 0.33 3.76
N LEU A 89 -1.10 0.30 4.97
CA LEU A 89 -1.89 0.19 6.21
C LEU A 89 -2.21 1.55 6.84
N PHE A 90 -1.69 2.64 6.27
CA PHE A 90 -1.86 4.01 6.78
C PHE A 90 -3.15 4.68 6.26
N GLY A 91 -3.57 5.74 6.95
CA GLY A 91 -4.82 6.45 6.66
C GLY A 91 -4.89 6.90 5.20
N PRO A 92 -5.89 6.45 4.41
CA PRO A 92 -5.98 6.77 2.97
C PRO A 92 -6.06 8.27 2.70
N ALA A 93 -6.67 9.03 3.61
CA ALA A 93 -6.82 10.49 3.47
C ALA A 93 -5.49 11.23 3.61
N GLU A 94 -4.64 10.85 4.58
CA GLU A 94 -3.33 11.46 4.79
C GLU A 94 -2.39 11.15 3.62
N LEU A 95 -2.39 9.88 3.17
CA LEU A 95 -1.63 9.46 2.00
C LEU A 95 -2.03 10.27 0.76
N ARG A 96 -3.33 10.40 0.52
CA ARG A 96 -3.85 11.16 -0.62
C ARG A 96 -3.43 12.62 -0.56
N ALA A 97 -3.55 13.27 0.60
CA ALA A 97 -3.12 14.66 0.77
C ALA A 97 -1.62 14.84 0.50
N CYS A 98 -0.77 13.91 0.97
CA CYS A 98 0.66 13.92 0.67
C CYS A 98 0.95 13.75 -0.83
N LEU A 99 0.27 12.81 -1.49
CA LEU A 99 0.42 12.58 -2.93
C LEU A 99 -0.08 13.76 -3.76
N GLU A 100 -1.19 14.38 -3.37
CA GLU A 100 -1.70 15.60 -4.01
C GLU A 100 -0.71 16.76 -3.87
N ALA A 101 -0.09 16.93 -2.71
CA ALA A 101 0.89 17.98 -2.49
C ALA A 101 2.20 17.81 -3.30
N HIS A 102 2.68 16.57 -3.48
CA HIS A 102 4.00 16.30 -4.08
C HIS A 102 3.94 15.78 -5.52
N CYS A 103 2.83 15.17 -5.93
CA CYS A 103 2.66 14.46 -7.20
C CYS A 103 1.43 14.93 -7.99
N ALA A 104 1.03 16.20 -7.84
CA ALA A 104 -0.10 16.80 -8.58
C ALA A 104 0.04 16.70 -10.11
N ALA A 105 1.27 16.75 -10.63
CA ALA A 105 1.52 16.72 -12.08
C ALA A 105 1.32 15.33 -12.72
N ALA A 106 1.44 14.24 -11.94
CA ALA A 106 1.24 12.87 -12.42
C ALA A 106 -0.23 12.42 -12.31
N GLN A 107 -1.13 13.38 -12.15
CA GLN A 107 -2.48 13.21 -11.62
C GLN A 107 -3.52 13.79 -12.59
N ASP A 108 -3.39 13.59 -13.91
CA ASP A 108 -4.45 13.97 -14.87
C ASP A 108 -4.21 13.44 -16.30
N PRO A 109 -5.22 13.39 -17.23
CA PRO A 109 -6.68 13.45 -17.05
C PRO A 109 -7.49 12.35 -17.77
N SER A 110 -8.79 12.28 -17.44
CA SER A 110 -9.95 11.71 -18.18
C SER A 110 -10.23 10.20 -18.13
#